data_AF-A0A3L7WYW9-F1
#
_entry.id   AF-A0A3L7WYW9-F1
#
_cell.length_a   1.000
_cell.length_b   1.000
_cell.length_c   1.000
_cell.angle_alpha   90.00
_cell.angle_beta   90.00
_cell.angle_gamma   90.00
#
_symmetry.space_group_name_H-M   'P 1'
#
loop_
_entity.id
_entity.type
_entity.pdbx_description
1 polymer ?
#
loop_
_entity_poly.entity_id
_entity_poly.type
_entity_poly.pdbx_seq_one_letter_code
_entity_poly.pdbx_strand_id
1 'polypeptide(L)' 'AATLLMIEGVPVKAVSEMLGHSDIATTLRIYSHVLPTMQDAAADAMDRIFAGA' A
#
# COMPACT_ATOMS: atom_id res chain seq x y z
N ALA A 1 -9.97 10.18 -4.78
CA ALA A 1 -9.02 10.70 -3.78
C ALA A 1 -8.16 9.59 -3.17
N ALA A 2 -8.75 8.59 -2.51
CA ALA A 2 -8.02 7.49 -1.85
C ALA A 2 -6.98 6.79 -2.75
N THR A 3 -7.39 6.34 -3.95
CA THR A 3 -6.49 5.70 -4.92
C THR A 3 -5.31 6.59 -5.33
N LEU A 4 -5.54 7.89 -5.55
CA LEU A 4 -4.46 8.82 -5.91
C LEU A 4 -3.45 8.97 -4.78
N LEU A 5 -3.91 9.10 -3.54
CA LEU A 5 -3.04 9.18 -2.37
C LEU A 5 -2.21 7.89 -2.20
N MET A 6 -2.81 6.72 -2.45
CA MET A 6 -2.08 5.45 -2.43
C MET A 6 -1.05 5.32 -3.56
N ILE A 7 -1.36 5.85 -4.75
CA ILE A 7 -0.42 5.90 -5.89
C ILE A 7 0.76 6.82 -5.56
N GLU A 8 0.51 7.96 -4.90
CA GLU A 8 1.54 8.88 -4.40
C GLU A 8 2.32 8.33 -3.19
N GLY A 9 2.10 7.06 -2.82
CA GLY A 9 2.84 6.39 -1.74
C GLY A 9 2.39 6.76 -0.32
N VAL A 10 1.25 7.44 -0.16
CA VAL A 10 0.71 7.73 1.18
C VAL A 10 0.36 6.41 1.87
N PRO A 11 0.79 6.20 3.12
CA PRO A 11 0.49 4.98 3.85
C PRO A 11 -1.01 4.68 3.89
N VAL A 12 -1.39 3.46 3.54
CA VAL A 12 -2.80 3.03 3.46
C VAL A 12 -3.53 3.23 4.80
N LYS A 13 -2.83 3.14 5.92
CA LYS A 13 -3.37 3.44 7.26
C LYS A 13 -3.81 4.91 7.39
N ALA A 14 -2.98 5.85 6.92
CA ALA A 14 -3.32 7.28 6.95
C ALA A 14 -4.50 7.59 6.02
N VAL A 15 -4.53 6.98 4.83
CA VAL A 15 -5.67 7.09 3.91
C VAL A 15 -6.95 6.51 4.56
N SER A 16 -6.84 5.38 5.27
CA SER A 16 -7.96 4.75 5.98
C SER A 16 -8.52 5.62 7.10
N GLU A 17 -7.66 6.29 7.87
CA GLU A 17 -8.05 7.20 8.95
C GLU A 17 -8.71 8.47 8.42
N MET A 18 -8.16 9.05 7.34
CA MET A 18 -8.77 10.20 6.64
C MET A 18 -10.19 9.88 6.15
N LEU A 19 -10.44 8.64 5.74
CA LEU A 19 -11.75 8.16 5.29
C LEU A 19 -12.68 7.74 6.45
N GLY A 20 -12.17 7.70 7.69
CA GLY A 20 -12.95 7.27 8.86
C GLY A 20 -13.20 5.76 8.95
N HIS A 21 -12.43 4.94 8.24
CA HIS A 21 -12.55 3.48 8.34
C HIS A 21 -11.84 2.98 9.59
N SER A 22 -12.61 2.36 10.49
CA SER A 22 -12.11 1.71 11.72
C SER A 22 -11.21 0.50 11.44
N ASP A 23 -11.39 -0.13 10.28
CA ASP A 23 -10.59 -1.26 9.81
C ASP A 23 -9.90 -0.93 8.48
N ILE A 24 -8.57 -1.03 8.46
CA ILE A 24 -7.72 -0.82 7.29
C ILE A 24 -8.05 -1.80 6.16
N ALA A 25 -8.53 -3.00 6.47
CA ALA A 25 -8.90 -4.00 5.47
C ALA A 25 -10.07 -3.52 4.60
N THR A 26 -10.94 -2.64 5.12
CA THR A 26 -12.01 -2.03 4.32
C THR A 26 -11.45 -1.14 3.23
N THR A 27 -10.49 -0.29 3.58
CA THR A 27 -9.80 0.58 2.61
C THR A 27 -9.04 -0.24 1.58
N LEU A 28 -8.29 -1.28 2.01
CA LEU A 28 -7.58 -2.17 1.10
C LEU A 28 -8.52 -2.88 0.13
N ARG A 29 -9.61 -3.49 0.63
CA ARG A 29 -10.55 -4.25 -0.22
C ARG A 29 -11.20 -3.40 -1.31
N ILE A 30 -11.46 -2.12 -1.03
CA ILE A 30 -12.13 -1.22 -1.96
C ILE A 30 -11.16 -0.62 -2.98
N TYR A 31 -9.92 -0.29 -2.56
CA TYR A 31 -9.02 0.52 -3.39
C TYR A 31 -7.79 -0.23 -3.92
N SER A 32 -7.47 -1.43 -3.41
CA SER A 32 -6.25 -2.16 -3.83
C SER A 32 -6.30 -2.71 -5.25
N HIS A 33 -7.50 -2.97 -5.79
CA HIS A 33 -7.68 -3.56 -7.13
C HIS A 33 -7.16 -2.71 -8.29
N VAL A 34 -6.88 -1.43 -8.04
CA VAL A 34 -6.40 -0.45 -9.03
C VAL A 34 -4.98 0.01 -8.72
N LEU A 35 -4.37 -0.55 -7.68
CA LEU A 35 -2.96 -0.32 -7.40
C LEU A 35 -2.12 -1.21 -8.33
N PRO A 36 -1.02 -0.68 -8.89
CA PRO A 36 -0.06 -1.52 -9.58
C PRO A 36 0.45 -2.63 -8.64
N THR A 37 0.66 -3.82 -9.17
CA THR A 37 1.17 -4.95 -8.39
C THR A 37 2.59 -4.64 -7.92
N MET A 38 2.74 -4.29 -6.64
CA MET A 38 4.04 -3.99 -6.00
C MET A 38 4.87 -5.26 -5.71
N GLN A 39 4.52 -6.42 -6.28
CA GLN A 39 5.14 -7.70 -5.95
C GLN A 39 6.62 -7.73 -6.35
N ASP A 40 6.96 -7.24 -7.55
CA ASP A 40 8.35 -7.22 -8.02
C ASP A 40 9.21 -6.26 -7.17
N ALA A 41 8.69 -5.07 -6.87
CA ALA A 41 9.39 -4.12 -6.01
C ALA A 41 9.56 -4.64 -4.57
N ALA A 42 8.60 -5.42 -4.07
CA ALA A 42 8.70 -6.08 -2.77
C ALA A 42 9.73 -7.22 -2.79
N ALA A 43 9.79 -8.00 -3.87
CA ALA A 43 10.83 -9.01 -4.07
C ALA A 43 12.22 -8.37 -4.11
N ASP A 44 12.41 -7.30 -4.91
CA ASP A 44 13.67 -6.56 -4.98
C ASP A 44 14.08 -5.97 -3.62
N ALA A 45 13.11 -5.48 -2.83
CA ALA A 45 13.38 -4.98 -1.50
C ALA A 45 13.83 -6.09 -0.54
N MET A 46 13.22 -7.27 -0.62
CA MET A 46 13.63 -8.44 0.14
C MET A 46 15.03 -8.89 -0.26
N ASP A 47 15.32 -8.98 -1.56
CA ASP A 47 16.64 -9.33 -2.06
C ASP A 47 17.71 -8.36 -1.56
N ARG A 48 17.44 -7.05 -1.51
CA ARG A 48 18.37 -6.07 -0.92
C ARG A 48 18.58 -6.28 0.58
N ILE A 49 17.53 -6.63 1.33
CA ILE A 49 17.64 -6.89 2.78
C ILE A 49 18.52 -8.13 3.02
N PHE A 50 18.35 -9.19 2.23
CA PHE A 50 19.11 -10.44 2.39
C PHE A 50 20.49 -10.43 1.76
N ALA A 51 20.71 -9.68 0.67
CA ALA A 51 22.02 -9.55 0.03
C ALA A 51 22.98 -8.64 0.81
N GLY A 52 22.48 -7.88 1.79
CA GLY A 52 23.26 -7.06 2.72
C GLY A 52 23.59 -7.71 4.06
N ALA A 53 23.28 -9.00 4.24
CA ALA A 53 23.56 -9.80 5.44
C ALA A 53 24.73 -10.77 5.23
#